data_AF-A0A367GLL5-F1
#
_entry.id   AF-A0A367GLL5-F1
#
_cell.length_a   1.000
_cell.length_b   1.000
_cell.length_c   1.000
_cell.angle_alpha   90.00
_cell.angle_beta   90.00
_cell.angle_gamma   90.00
#
_symmetry.space_group_name_H-M   'P 1'
#
loop_
_entity.id
_entity.type
_entity.pdbx_description
1 polymer ?
#
loop_
_entity_poly.entity_id
_entity_poly.type
_entity_poly.pdbx_seq_one_letter_code
_entity_poly.pdbx_strand_id
1 'polypeptide(L)'
;MKWTLFIQQKMKVAALLLSIMFFVILTNVLGSHNLENINRSANSIYKDRLIPATDVYYISDHLHRKKALLESYLVVEGKNAGIVNELKQLNQRITERITHFETTYLVNVEGKFISHFKANNKQYNGAEQEVLHLVKSGNMVQAKAVFDSRVKTSHEKNIATLGKLMNIQSDVGKDLIKDSQFYTSSFNLLSTLQLILAGVIGALIVKLVMAARLTTPQTEKYTMN
;
A
#
# COMPACT_ATOMS: atom_id res chain seq x y z
N MET A 1 50.40 41.84 -14.20
CA MET A 1 49.05 41.47 -14.71
C MET A 1 48.79 39.95 -14.87
N LYS A 2 49.79 39.04 -14.81
CA LYS A 2 49.56 37.58 -14.98
C LYS A 2 48.95 36.87 -13.74
N TRP A 3 49.05 37.46 -12.55
CA TRP A 3 48.55 36.88 -11.29
C TRP A 3 47.01 36.86 -11.18
N THR A 4 46.33 37.89 -11.70
CA THR A 4 44.86 37.98 -11.71
C THR A 4 44.21 36.90 -12.57
N LEU A 5 44.83 36.51 -13.69
CA LEU A 5 44.35 35.41 -14.54
C LEU A 5 44.44 34.05 -13.83
N PHE A 6 45.53 33.81 -13.09
CA PHE A 6 45.70 32.59 -12.28
C PHE A 6 44.66 32.51 -11.14
N ILE A 7 44.40 33.62 -10.46
CA ILE A 7 43.37 33.73 -9.41
C ILE A 7 41.96 33.55 -9.97
N GLN A 8 41.67 34.12 -11.15
CA GLN A 8 40.38 33.94 -11.83
C GLN A 8 40.11 32.49 -12.22
N GLN A 9 41.12 31.73 -12.67
CA GLN A 9 40.97 30.31 -12.97
C GLN A 9 40.69 29.46 -11.71
N LYS A 10 41.39 29.74 -10.59
CA LYS A 10 41.15 29.06 -9.30
C LYS A 10 39.75 29.34 -8.75
N MET A 11 39.27 30.57 -8.85
CA MET A 11 37.90 30.93 -8.43
C MET A 11 36.82 30.26 -9.28
N LYS A 12 37.05 30.12 -10.60
CA LYS A 12 36.13 29.37 -11.48
C LYS A 12 36.03 27.89 -11.10
N VAL A 13 37.15 27.25 -10.79
CA VAL A 13 37.17 25.85 -10.32
C VAL A 13 36.46 25.73 -8.97
N ALA A 14 36.72 26.65 -8.03
CA ALA A 14 36.03 26.66 -6.73
C ALA A 14 34.51 26.84 -6.87
N ALA A 15 34.05 27.74 -7.75
CA ALA A 15 32.64 27.95 -8.03
C ALA A 15 31.97 26.72 -8.66
N LEU A 16 32.65 26.06 -9.60
CA LEU A 16 32.18 24.81 -10.22
C LEU A 16 32.05 23.68 -9.18
N LEU A 17 33.02 23.54 -8.28
CA LEU A 17 32.98 22.56 -7.19
C LEU A 17 31.86 22.87 -6.19
N LEU A 18 31.69 24.14 -5.81
CA LEU A 18 30.57 24.57 -4.95
C LEU A 18 29.22 24.25 -5.57
N SER A 19 29.07 24.44 -6.88
CA SER A 19 27.85 24.08 -7.60
C SER A 19 27.57 22.58 -7.51
N ILE A 20 28.56 21.71 -7.73
CA ILE A 20 28.38 20.26 -7.57
C ILE A 20 27.97 19.94 -6.15
N MET A 21 28.66 20.52 -5.16
CA MET A 21 28.40 20.25 -3.75
C MET A 21 26.98 20.65 -3.34
N PHE A 22 26.50 21.80 -3.82
CA PHE A 22 25.12 22.23 -3.66
C PHE A 22 24.13 21.23 -4.28
N PHE A 23 24.37 20.79 -5.51
CA PHE A 23 23.52 19.78 -6.16
C PHE A 23 23.52 18.43 -5.41
N VAL A 24 24.67 18.00 -4.88
CA VAL A 24 24.77 16.77 -4.06
C VAL A 24 23.92 16.88 -2.80
N ILE A 25 24.00 18.01 -2.09
CA ILE A 25 23.20 18.23 -0.88
C ILE A 25 21.70 18.25 -1.26
N LEU A 26 21.34 18.96 -2.32
CA LEU A 26 19.97 19.06 -2.78
C LEU A 26 19.38 17.69 -3.13
N THR A 27 20.10 16.85 -3.90
CA THR A 27 19.61 15.52 -4.24
C THR A 27 19.60 14.58 -3.05
N ASN A 28 20.53 14.71 -2.11
CA ASN A 28 20.50 13.93 -0.88
C ASN A 28 19.23 14.23 -0.06
N VAL A 29 18.93 15.52 0.16
CA VAL A 29 17.72 15.95 0.89
C VAL A 29 16.44 15.49 0.19
N LEU A 30 16.34 15.67 -1.13
CA LEU A 30 15.18 15.19 -1.91
C LEU A 30 15.07 13.66 -1.88
N GLY A 31 16.20 12.95 -1.91
CA GLY A 31 16.25 11.49 -1.81
C GLY A 31 15.75 10.98 -0.45
N SER A 32 16.17 11.62 0.64
CA SER A 32 15.69 11.30 1.99
C SER A 32 14.18 11.48 2.11
N HIS A 33 13.62 12.58 1.59
CA HIS A 33 12.17 12.79 1.59
C HIS A 33 11.41 11.76 0.75
N ASN A 34 11.92 11.40 -0.43
CA ASN A 34 11.31 10.38 -1.27
C ASN A 34 11.35 9.00 -0.62
N LEU A 35 12.47 8.63 0.02
CA LEU A 35 12.58 7.38 0.78
C LEU A 35 11.58 7.32 1.94
N GLU A 36 11.37 8.43 2.63
CA GLU A 36 10.38 8.51 3.70
C GLU A 36 8.95 8.31 3.15
N ASN A 37 8.62 8.93 2.02
CA ASN A 37 7.32 8.74 1.36
C ASN A 37 7.11 7.30 0.90
N ILE A 38 8.13 6.66 0.31
CA ILE A 38 8.08 5.24 -0.09
C ILE A 38 7.83 4.36 1.14
N ASN A 39 8.52 4.61 2.25
CA ASN A 39 8.34 3.86 3.49
C ASN A 39 6.91 4.03 4.05
N ARG A 40 6.36 5.25 4.01
CA ARG A 40 4.96 5.50 4.40
C ARG A 40 3.98 4.76 3.49
N SER A 41 4.15 4.82 2.16
CA SER A 41 3.31 4.09 1.21
C SER A 41 3.38 2.58 1.45
N ALA A 42 4.57 2.02 1.66
CA ALA A 42 4.74 0.60 1.97
C ALA A 42 4.03 0.20 3.28
N ASN A 43 4.18 1.01 4.33
CA ASN A 43 3.50 0.78 5.60
C ASN A 43 1.97 0.90 5.45
N SER A 44 1.46 1.82 4.64
CA SER A 44 0.02 1.97 4.40
C SER A 44 -0.55 0.83 3.54
N ILE A 45 0.17 0.40 2.49
CA ILE A 45 -0.20 -0.80 1.71
C ILE A 45 -0.30 -2.02 2.63
N TYR A 46 0.64 -2.20 3.55
CA TYR A 46 0.61 -3.31 4.49
C TYR A 46 -0.50 -3.15 5.56
N LYS A 47 -0.42 -2.12 6.39
CA LYS A 47 -1.28 -1.96 7.58
C LYS A 47 -2.70 -1.56 7.23
N ASP A 48 -2.86 -0.66 6.25
CA ASP A 48 -4.16 -0.06 5.97
C ASP A 48 -4.90 -0.78 4.85
N ARG A 49 -4.22 -1.50 3.94
CA ARG A 49 -4.86 -2.14 2.78
C ARG A 49 -4.82 -3.67 2.82
N LEU A 50 -3.64 -4.27 3.03
CA LEU A 50 -3.48 -5.72 3.01
C LEU A 50 -4.13 -6.41 4.21
N ILE A 51 -3.94 -5.87 5.42
CA ILE A 51 -4.55 -6.40 6.64
C ILE A 51 -6.09 -6.36 6.54
N PRO A 52 -6.74 -5.21 6.23
CA PRO A 52 -8.19 -5.16 6.04
C PRO A 52 -8.71 -6.04 4.90
N ALA A 53 -7.98 -6.15 3.78
CA ALA A 53 -8.33 -7.09 2.71
C ALA A 53 -8.36 -8.54 3.22
N THR A 54 -7.41 -8.91 4.06
CA THR A 54 -7.35 -10.23 4.69
C THR A 54 -8.55 -10.47 5.62
N ASP A 55 -8.99 -9.45 6.36
CA ASP A 55 -10.21 -9.56 7.17
C ASP A 55 -11.46 -9.78 6.31
N VAL A 56 -11.63 -8.98 5.25
CA VAL A 56 -12.75 -9.13 4.28
C VAL A 56 -12.75 -10.53 3.65
N TYR A 57 -11.58 -11.06 3.32
CA TYR A 57 -11.42 -12.43 2.83
C TYR A 57 -11.91 -13.46 3.85
N TYR A 58 -11.42 -13.42 5.09
CA TYR A 58 -11.83 -14.39 6.12
C TYR A 58 -13.31 -14.28 6.50
N ILE A 59 -13.89 -13.08 6.49
CA ILE A 59 -15.32 -12.89 6.66
C ILE A 59 -16.10 -13.61 5.55
N SER A 60 -15.65 -13.46 4.29
CA SER A 60 -16.27 -14.11 3.13
C SER A 60 -16.18 -15.64 3.23
N ASP A 61 -15.00 -16.17 3.55
CA ASP A 61 -14.78 -17.60 3.79
C ASP A 61 -15.71 -18.15 4.88
N HIS A 62 -15.78 -17.46 6.03
CA HIS A 62 -16.65 -17.88 7.13
C HIS A 62 -18.13 -17.85 6.76
N LEU A 63 -18.58 -16.87 5.97
CA LEU A 63 -19.95 -16.85 5.45
C LEU A 63 -20.23 -18.04 4.52
N HIS A 64 -19.31 -18.37 3.61
CA HIS A 64 -19.46 -19.53 2.75
C HIS A 64 -19.55 -20.83 3.55
N ARG A 65 -18.68 -20.99 4.55
CA ARG A 65 -18.70 -22.13 5.47
C ARG A 65 -20.01 -22.20 6.26
N LYS A 66 -20.50 -21.07 6.79
CA LYS A 66 -21.79 -21.01 7.48
C LYS A 66 -22.94 -21.48 6.60
N LYS A 67 -23.01 -20.99 5.36
CA LYS A 67 -24.04 -21.42 4.41
C LYS A 67 -23.98 -22.92 4.15
N ALA A 68 -22.79 -23.45 3.89
CA ALA A 68 -22.58 -24.89 3.63
C ALA A 68 -22.93 -25.76 4.85
N LEU A 69 -22.59 -25.32 6.06
CA LEU A 69 -22.97 -26.00 7.30
C LEU A 69 -24.48 -26.02 7.50
N LEU A 70 -25.15 -24.91 7.24
CA LEU A 70 -26.61 -24.81 7.37
C LEU A 70 -27.32 -25.68 6.32
N GLU A 71 -26.79 -25.74 5.09
CA GLU A 71 -27.25 -26.65 4.04
C GLU A 71 -27.08 -28.12 4.46
N SER A 72 -25.91 -28.49 4.98
CA SER A 72 -25.64 -29.83 5.50
C SER A 72 -26.57 -30.18 6.65
N TYR A 73 -26.83 -29.25 7.57
CA TYR A 73 -27.78 -29.40 8.68
C TYR A 73 -29.20 -29.70 8.19
N LEU A 74 -29.60 -29.10 7.07
CA LEU A 74 -30.86 -29.38 6.39
C LEU A 74 -30.85 -30.73 5.63
N VAL A 75 -29.71 -31.20 5.13
CA VAL A 75 -29.66 -32.52 4.49
C VAL A 75 -29.79 -33.63 5.53
N VAL A 76 -29.14 -33.49 6.68
CA VAL A 76 -29.16 -34.51 7.75
C VAL A 76 -30.31 -34.34 8.74
N GLU A 77 -31.30 -33.49 8.43
CA GLU A 77 -32.50 -33.26 9.26
C GLU A 77 -32.17 -32.91 10.71
N GLY A 78 -31.12 -32.11 10.91
CA GLY A 78 -30.72 -31.65 12.23
C GLY A 78 -30.03 -32.67 13.14
N LYS A 79 -29.75 -33.88 12.65
CA LYS A 79 -29.16 -34.99 13.44
C LYS A 79 -27.73 -34.74 13.93
N ASN A 80 -27.04 -33.73 13.39
CA ASN A 80 -25.71 -33.33 13.86
C ASN A 80 -25.77 -32.05 14.72
N ALA A 81 -25.85 -32.24 16.04
CA ALA A 81 -25.90 -31.14 17.01
C ALA A 81 -24.61 -30.27 17.03
N GLY A 82 -23.47 -30.82 16.58
CA GLY A 82 -22.20 -30.09 16.53
C GLY A 82 -22.21 -28.89 15.59
N ILE A 83 -23.05 -28.93 14.55
CA ILE A 83 -23.16 -27.85 13.56
C ILE A 83 -23.64 -26.55 14.21
N VAL A 84 -24.55 -26.61 15.18
CA VAL A 84 -25.07 -25.41 15.85
C VAL A 84 -23.96 -24.67 16.60
N ASN A 85 -23.06 -25.42 17.25
CA ASN A 85 -21.93 -24.82 17.95
C ASN A 85 -20.91 -24.24 16.96
N GLU A 86 -20.65 -24.92 15.85
CA GLU A 86 -19.75 -24.43 14.80
C GLU A 86 -20.26 -23.12 14.15
N LEU A 87 -21.57 -23.03 13.87
CA LEU A 87 -22.20 -21.81 13.38
C LEU A 87 -22.02 -20.64 14.37
N LYS A 88 -22.17 -20.90 15.67
CA LYS A 88 -21.94 -19.89 16.71
C LYS A 88 -20.48 -19.42 16.74
N GLN A 89 -19.53 -20.32 16.61
CA GLN A 89 -18.11 -19.97 16.53
C GLN A 89 -17.79 -19.12 15.29
N LEU A 90 -18.35 -19.47 14.13
CA LEU A 90 -18.18 -18.69 12.91
C LEU A 90 -18.80 -17.29 13.03
N ASN A 91 -19.97 -17.17 13.67
CA ASN A 91 -20.57 -15.88 13.98
C ASN A 91 -19.67 -14.98 14.83
N GLN A 92 -19.03 -15.57 15.85
CA GLN A 92 -18.08 -14.85 16.69
C GLN A 92 -16.85 -14.41 15.88
N ARG A 93 -16.24 -15.31 15.10
CA ARG A 93 -15.08 -14.98 14.26
C ARG A 93 -15.38 -13.88 13.24
N ILE A 94 -16.56 -13.90 12.63
CA ILE A 94 -17.01 -12.83 11.73
C ILE A 94 -17.09 -11.50 12.50
N THR A 95 -17.65 -11.51 13.71
CA THR A 95 -17.76 -10.31 14.54
C THR A 95 -16.39 -9.76 14.93
N GLU A 96 -15.46 -10.63 15.34
CA GLU A 96 -14.08 -10.27 15.69
C GLU A 96 -13.35 -9.63 14.49
N ARG A 97 -13.48 -10.22 13.30
CA ARG A 97 -12.91 -9.69 12.05
C ARG A 97 -13.51 -8.34 11.66
N ILE A 98 -14.83 -8.16 11.81
CA ILE A 98 -15.48 -6.86 11.57
C ILE A 98 -14.91 -5.80 12.52
N THR A 99 -14.84 -6.11 13.82
CA THR A 99 -14.31 -5.18 14.82
C THR A 99 -12.86 -4.82 14.50
N HIS A 100 -12.03 -5.81 14.17
CA HIS A 100 -10.64 -5.56 13.78
C HIS A 100 -10.56 -4.66 12.53
N PHE A 101 -11.34 -4.96 11.48
CA PHE A 101 -11.45 -4.12 10.29
C PHE A 101 -11.84 -2.68 10.64
N GLU A 102 -12.80 -2.47 11.54
CA GLU A 102 -13.26 -1.14 11.97
C GLU A 102 -12.23 -0.36 12.80
N THR A 103 -11.21 -1.02 13.36
CA THR A 103 -10.09 -0.33 14.06
C THR A 103 -9.00 0.16 13.11
N THR A 104 -9.04 -0.23 11.84
CA THR A 104 -8.08 0.20 10.83
C THR A 104 -8.44 1.56 10.24
N TYR A 105 -7.55 2.16 9.44
CA TYR A 105 -7.86 3.41 8.75
C TYR A 105 -8.94 3.18 7.68
N LEU A 106 -10.16 3.64 7.93
CA LEU A 106 -11.27 3.54 6.99
C LEU A 106 -11.38 4.79 6.12
N VAL A 107 -11.43 4.61 4.80
CA VAL A 107 -11.88 5.67 3.90
C VAL A 107 -13.41 5.81 3.98
N ASN A 108 -13.94 7.00 3.68
CA ASN A 108 -15.36 7.33 3.87
C ASN A 108 -16.31 6.34 3.17
N VAL A 109 -15.93 5.85 1.99
CA VAL A 109 -16.72 4.84 1.24
C VAL A 109 -16.75 3.48 1.94
N GLU A 110 -15.68 3.06 2.62
CA GLU A 110 -15.61 1.78 3.35
C GLU A 110 -16.58 1.77 4.54
N GLY A 111 -16.65 2.88 5.28
CA GLY A 111 -17.58 3.05 6.40
C GLY A 111 -19.04 2.79 6.00
N LYS A 112 -19.44 3.21 4.79
CA LYS A 112 -20.79 2.94 4.27
C LYS A 112 -21.00 1.46 3.95
N PHE A 113 -20.05 0.84 3.25
CA PHE A 113 -20.18 -0.56 2.86
C PHE A 113 -20.10 -1.53 4.04
N ILE A 114 -19.26 -1.27 5.04
CA ILE A 114 -19.21 -2.09 6.26
C ILE A 114 -20.51 -1.96 7.08
N SER A 115 -21.09 -0.76 7.15
CA SER A 115 -22.39 -0.54 7.79
C SER A 115 -23.51 -1.33 7.09
N HIS A 116 -23.55 -1.27 5.75
CA HIS A 116 -24.49 -2.07 4.95
C HIS A 116 -24.27 -3.57 5.14
N PHE A 117 -23.02 -4.03 5.18
CA PHE A 117 -22.68 -5.42 5.46
C PHE A 117 -23.21 -5.85 6.82
N LYS A 118 -22.98 -5.08 7.89
CA LYS A 118 -23.48 -5.39 9.24
C LYS A 118 -25.00 -5.51 9.28
N ALA A 119 -25.72 -4.63 8.59
CA ALA A 119 -27.18 -4.70 8.49
C ALA A 119 -27.65 -5.98 7.76
N ASN A 120 -27.04 -6.30 6.62
CA ASN A 120 -27.36 -7.51 5.86
C ASN A 120 -26.97 -8.81 6.61
N ASN A 121 -25.85 -8.80 7.33
CA ASN A 121 -25.39 -9.91 8.15
C ASN A 121 -26.32 -10.15 9.35
N LYS A 122 -26.91 -9.09 9.92
CA LYS A 122 -27.97 -9.24 10.93
C LYS A 122 -29.21 -9.96 10.36
N GLN A 123 -29.61 -9.64 9.12
CA GLN A 123 -30.71 -10.34 8.45
C GLN A 123 -30.36 -11.81 8.19
N TYR A 124 -29.14 -12.08 7.72
CA TYR A 124 -28.63 -13.44 7.54
C TYR A 124 -28.71 -14.24 8.85
N ASN A 125 -28.19 -13.68 9.95
CA ASN A 125 -28.19 -14.33 11.25
C ASN A 125 -29.61 -14.57 11.78
N GLY A 126 -30.54 -13.63 11.54
CA GLY A 126 -31.95 -13.83 11.87
C GLY A 126 -32.58 -15.01 11.11
N ALA A 127 -32.33 -15.10 9.79
CA ALA A 127 -32.80 -16.22 8.98
C ALA A 127 -32.15 -17.56 9.37
N GLU A 128 -30.85 -17.55 9.70
CA GLU A 128 -30.14 -18.71 10.24
C GLU A 128 -30.81 -19.24 11.51
N GLN A 129 -31.08 -18.37 12.49
CA GLN A 129 -31.71 -18.78 13.74
C GLN A 129 -33.12 -19.33 13.52
N GLU A 130 -33.88 -18.76 12.59
CA GLU A 130 -35.19 -19.26 12.20
C GLU A 130 -35.13 -20.66 11.57
N VAL A 131 -34.16 -20.91 10.68
CA VAL A 131 -33.91 -22.26 10.15
C VAL A 131 -33.60 -23.25 11.27
N LEU A 132 -32.70 -22.89 12.20
CA LEU A 132 -32.34 -23.75 13.33
C LEU A 132 -33.55 -24.05 14.22
N HIS A 133 -34.41 -23.08 14.46
CA HIS A 133 -35.65 -23.26 15.22
C HIS A 133 -36.63 -24.19 14.50
N LEU A 134 -36.89 -23.96 13.21
CA LEU A 134 -37.81 -24.77 12.41
C LEU A 134 -37.37 -26.24 12.32
N VAL A 135 -36.06 -26.50 12.15
CA VAL A 135 -35.52 -27.86 12.15
C VAL A 135 -35.75 -28.53 13.51
N LYS A 136 -35.50 -27.82 14.63
CA LYS A 136 -35.77 -28.35 15.99
C LYS A 136 -37.25 -28.64 16.24
N SER A 137 -38.15 -27.85 15.66
CA SER A 137 -39.60 -28.07 15.74
C SER A 137 -40.12 -29.14 14.76
N GLY A 138 -39.25 -29.79 13.96
CA GLY A 138 -39.64 -30.78 12.96
C GLY A 138 -40.24 -30.19 11.67
N ASN A 139 -40.26 -28.86 11.53
CA ASN A 139 -40.86 -28.15 10.39
C ASN A 139 -39.89 -28.03 9.21
N MET A 140 -39.50 -29.16 8.65
CA MET A 140 -38.41 -29.25 7.66
C MET A 140 -38.69 -28.52 6.35
N VAL A 141 -39.94 -28.57 5.88
CA VAL A 141 -40.37 -27.91 4.62
C VAL A 141 -40.21 -26.39 4.75
N GLN A 142 -40.65 -25.82 5.88
CA GLN A 142 -40.51 -24.40 6.15
C GLN A 142 -39.04 -24.00 6.35
N ALA A 143 -38.25 -24.84 7.03
CA ALA A 143 -36.83 -24.59 7.21
C ALA A 143 -36.09 -24.47 5.86
N LYS A 144 -36.37 -25.37 4.92
CA LYS A 144 -35.83 -25.32 3.56
C LYS A 144 -36.30 -24.08 2.81
N ALA A 145 -37.58 -23.71 2.91
CA ALA A 145 -38.10 -22.50 2.28
C ALA A 145 -37.43 -21.21 2.80
N VAL A 146 -37.20 -21.10 4.11
CA VAL A 146 -36.46 -19.96 4.71
C VAL A 146 -35.01 -19.94 4.24
N PHE A 147 -34.36 -21.10 4.17
CA PHE A 147 -33.00 -21.21 3.65
C PHE A 147 -32.89 -20.75 2.20
N ASP A 148 -33.76 -21.25 1.33
CA ASP A 148 -33.72 -20.95 -0.11
C ASP A 148 -34.07 -19.49 -0.42
N SER A 149 -34.99 -18.90 0.33
CA SER A 149 -35.46 -17.52 0.08
C SER A 149 -34.66 -16.45 0.81
N ARG A 150 -34.35 -16.64 2.10
CA ARG A 150 -33.78 -15.58 2.95
C ARG A 150 -32.30 -15.77 3.19
N VAL A 151 -31.88 -16.99 3.55
CA VAL A 151 -30.46 -17.26 3.81
C VAL A 151 -29.64 -17.06 2.53
N LYS A 152 -30.03 -17.68 1.41
CA LYS A 152 -29.32 -17.54 0.13
C LYS A 152 -29.27 -16.09 -0.35
N THR A 153 -30.39 -15.37 -0.32
CA THR A 153 -30.43 -13.96 -0.76
C THR A 153 -29.60 -13.05 0.15
N SER A 154 -29.67 -13.20 1.48
CA SER A 154 -28.81 -12.42 2.38
C SER A 154 -27.33 -12.78 2.22
N HIS A 155 -27.02 -14.05 1.93
CA HIS A 155 -25.66 -14.49 1.61
C HIS A 155 -25.10 -13.78 0.39
N GLU A 156 -25.84 -13.80 -0.73
CA GLU A 156 -25.44 -13.16 -1.98
C GLU A 156 -25.22 -11.65 -1.80
N LYS A 157 -26.12 -10.97 -1.07
CA LYS A 157 -25.96 -9.54 -0.73
C LYS A 157 -24.70 -9.29 0.10
N ASN A 158 -24.42 -10.15 1.07
CA ASN A 158 -23.23 -10.05 1.91
C ASN A 158 -21.96 -10.23 1.08
N ILE A 159 -21.87 -11.29 0.27
CA ILE A 159 -20.70 -11.55 -0.59
C ILE A 159 -20.50 -10.42 -1.61
N ALA A 160 -21.57 -9.92 -2.22
CA ALA A 160 -21.47 -8.78 -3.14
C ALA A 160 -20.96 -7.51 -2.44
N THR A 161 -21.39 -7.27 -1.20
CA THR A 161 -20.93 -6.12 -0.40
C THR A 161 -19.44 -6.27 -0.01
N LEU A 162 -19.03 -7.46 0.39
CA LEU A 162 -17.62 -7.77 0.70
C LEU A 162 -16.73 -7.66 -0.55
N GLY A 163 -17.22 -8.08 -1.73
CA GLY A 163 -16.54 -7.87 -3.01
C GLY A 163 -16.32 -6.39 -3.32
N LYS A 164 -17.30 -5.52 -3.04
CA LYS A 164 -17.13 -4.06 -3.17
C LYS A 164 -16.08 -3.52 -2.21
N LEU A 165 -16.07 -3.99 -0.95
CA LEU A 165 -15.02 -3.63 0.02
C LEU A 165 -13.62 -4.05 -0.45
N MET A 166 -13.49 -5.27 -0.99
CA MET A 166 -12.22 -5.75 -1.54
C MET A 166 -11.73 -4.92 -2.73
N ASN A 167 -12.63 -4.51 -3.62
CA ASN A 167 -12.27 -3.63 -4.75
C ASN A 167 -11.74 -2.28 -4.27
N ILE A 168 -12.36 -1.70 -3.23
CA ILE A 168 -11.86 -0.45 -2.63
C ILE A 168 -10.43 -0.64 -2.09
N GLN A 169 -10.13 -1.77 -1.43
CA GLN A 169 -8.76 -2.07 -0.98
C GLN A 169 -7.76 -2.10 -2.14
N SER A 170 -8.14 -2.74 -3.25
CA SER A 170 -7.31 -2.82 -4.45
C SER A 170 -7.07 -1.45 -5.08
N ASP A 171 -8.11 -0.63 -5.20
CA ASP A 171 -8.02 0.67 -5.87
C ASP A 171 -7.18 1.67 -5.07
N VAL A 172 -7.41 1.77 -3.75
CA VAL A 172 -6.58 2.61 -2.88
C VAL A 172 -5.12 2.10 -2.87
N GLY A 173 -4.91 0.78 -2.86
CA GLY A 173 -3.57 0.19 -2.97
C GLY A 173 -2.84 0.55 -4.27
N LYS A 174 -3.54 0.58 -5.41
CA LYS A 174 -2.97 1.01 -6.70
C LYS A 174 -2.54 2.48 -6.67
N ASP A 175 -3.36 3.34 -6.06
CA ASP A 175 -3.04 4.77 -5.99
C ASP A 175 -1.81 5.02 -5.10
N LEU A 176 -1.66 4.30 -3.98
CA LEU A 176 -0.44 4.35 -3.15
C LEU A 176 0.83 3.92 -3.91
N ILE A 177 0.72 2.94 -4.82
CA ILE A 177 1.83 2.51 -5.68
C ILE A 177 2.15 3.56 -6.74
N LYS A 178 1.13 4.14 -7.39
CA LYS A 178 1.33 5.20 -8.40
C LYS A 178 2.05 6.41 -7.80
N ASP A 179 1.65 6.83 -6.60
CA ASP A 179 2.30 7.93 -5.89
C ASP A 179 3.77 7.61 -5.63
N SER A 180 4.07 6.40 -5.14
CA SER A 180 5.45 5.93 -4.92
C SER A 180 6.29 5.91 -6.21
N GLN A 181 5.70 5.49 -7.34
CA GLN A 181 6.37 5.48 -8.65
C GLN A 181 6.64 6.89 -9.17
N PHE A 182 5.75 7.85 -8.91
CA PHE A 182 5.94 9.24 -9.28
C PHE A 182 7.12 9.87 -8.52
N TYR A 183 7.23 9.63 -7.21
CA TYR A 183 8.35 10.12 -6.39
C TYR A 183 9.69 9.50 -6.79
N THR A 184 9.73 8.19 -7.06
CA THR A 184 10.97 7.51 -7.50
C THR A 184 11.42 7.96 -8.90
N SER A 185 10.49 8.14 -9.84
CA SER A 185 10.81 8.60 -11.20
C SER A 185 11.38 10.02 -11.20
N SER A 186 10.77 10.92 -10.42
CA SER A 186 11.24 12.30 -10.27
C SER A 186 12.63 12.36 -9.65
N PHE A 187 12.91 11.51 -8.65
CA PHE A 187 14.22 11.39 -8.05
C PHE A 187 15.28 10.87 -9.03
N ASN A 188 14.96 9.81 -9.78
CA ASN A 188 15.89 9.20 -10.73
C ASN A 188 16.28 10.17 -11.86
N LEU A 189 15.33 10.98 -12.35
CA LEU A 189 15.62 12.03 -13.33
C LEU A 189 16.61 13.06 -12.77
N LEU A 190 16.36 13.57 -11.56
CA LEU A 190 17.24 14.54 -10.91
C LEU A 190 18.64 13.97 -10.63
N SER A 191 18.72 12.72 -10.15
CA SER A 191 20.00 12.05 -9.88
C SER A 191 20.79 11.78 -11.18
N THR A 192 20.11 11.40 -12.26
CA THR A 192 20.75 11.20 -13.58
C THR A 192 21.30 12.50 -14.13
N LEU A 193 20.53 13.59 -14.06
CA LEU A 193 20.99 14.92 -14.46
C LEU A 193 22.21 15.37 -13.64
N GLN A 194 22.20 15.12 -12.33
CA GLN A 194 23.34 15.43 -11.47
C GLN A 194 24.61 14.66 -11.89
N LEU A 195 24.49 13.36 -12.20
CA LEU A 195 25.63 12.55 -12.67
C LEU A 195 26.21 13.09 -13.97
N ILE A 196 25.34 13.46 -14.93
CA ILE A 196 25.76 14.08 -16.19
C ILE A 196 26.47 15.41 -15.91
N LEU A 197 25.89 16.27 -15.07
CA LEU A 197 26.43 17.58 -14.73
C LEU A 197 27.81 17.45 -14.04
N ALA A 198 27.94 16.52 -13.09
CA ALA A 198 29.19 16.23 -12.42
C ALA A 198 30.28 15.75 -13.40
N GLY A 199 29.92 14.91 -14.38
CA GLY A 199 30.83 14.47 -15.44
C GLY A 199 31.31 15.64 -16.32
N VAL A 200 30.39 16.50 -16.77
CA VAL A 200 30.71 17.68 -17.59
C VAL A 200 31.61 18.65 -16.82
N ILE A 201 31.27 18.96 -15.57
CA ILE A 201 32.06 19.87 -14.74
C ILE A 201 33.44 19.25 -14.44
N GLY A 202 33.51 17.95 -14.15
CA GLY A 202 34.78 17.25 -13.98
C GLY A 202 35.69 17.39 -15.20
N ALA A 203 35.16 17.19 -16.41
CA ALA A 203 35.91 17.39 -17.65
C ALA A 203 36.37 18.85 -17.84
N LEU A 204 35.53 19.84 -17.50
CA LEU A 204 35.89 21.26 -17.54
C LEU A 204 37.03 21.61 -16.57
N ILE A 205 36.98 21.08 -15.35
CA ILE A 205 38.03 21.28 -14.35
C ILE A 205 39.36 20.68 -14.85
N VAL A 206 39.35 19.46 -15.42
CA VAL A 206 40.56 18.84 -15.98
C VAL A 206 41.16 19.71 -17.09
N LYS A 207 40.34 20.23 -18.02
CA LYS A 207 40.80 21.15 -19.07
C LYS A 207 41.41 22.43 -18.50
N LEU A 208 40.76 23.07 -17.53
CA LEU A 208 41.25 24.29 -16.89
C LEU A 208 42.59 24.06 -16.17
N VAL A 209 42.73 22.93 -15.46
CA VAL A 209 43.96 22.57 -14.76
C VAL A 209 45.11 22.29 -15.74
N MET A 210 44.87 21.57 -16.83
CA MET A 210 45.87 21.35 -17.88
C MET A 210 46.32 22.66 -18.51
N ALA A 211 45.38 23.56 -18.84
CA ALA A 211 45.70 24.88 -19.40
C ALA A 211 46.53 25.73 -18.43
N ALA A 212 46.23 25.69 -17.13
CA ALA A 212 46.99 26.41 -16.11
C ALA A 212 48.44 25.90 -16.01
N ARG A 213 48.67 24.58 -16.05
CA ARG A 213 50.02 23.98 -16.01
C ARG A 213 50.91 24.38 -17.19
N LEU A 214 50.33 24.57 -18.38
CA LEU A 214 51.08 25.01 -19.57
C LEU A 214 51.54 26.47 -19.50
N THR A 215 50.97 27.28 -18.59
CA THR A 215 51.27 28.71 -18.47
C THR A 215 52.20 29.07 -17.32
N THR A 216 52.62 28.10 -16.50
CA THR A 216 53.66 28.30 -15.48
C THR A 216 55.03 28.42 -16.17
N PRO A 217 55.68 29.59 -16.17
CA PRO A 217 56.97 29.75 -16.82
C PRO A 217 58.04 28.94 -16.07
N GLN A 218 58.88 28.20 -16.81
CA GLN A 218 60.10 27.65 -16.23
C GLN A 218 60.97 28.81 -15.77
N THR A 219 61.29 28.85 -14.48
CA THR A 219 62.31 29.76 -13.96
C THR A 219 63.66 29.26 -14.47
N GLU A 220 64.12 29.79 -15.60
CA GLU A 220 65.52 29.62 -16.00
C GLU A 220 66.39 30.22 -14.91
N LYS A 221 67.18 29.36 -14.25
CA LYS A 221 68.26 29.78 -13.37
C LYS A 221 69.34 30.40 -14.25
N TYR A 222 69.36 31.71 -14.33
CA TYR A 222 70.52 32.43 -14.84
C TYR A 222 71.68 32.21 -13.86
N THR A 223 72.61 31.33 -14.22
CA THR A 223 73.94 31.29 -13.61
C THR A 223 74.76 32.39 -14.29
N MET A 224 75.05 33.49 -13.59
CA MET A 224 76.07 34.43 -14.03
C MET A 224 77.45 33.81 -13.76
N ASN A 225 78.24 33.64 -14.81
CA ASN A 225 79.70 33.55 -14.73
C ASN A 225 80.30 34.95 -14.65
#